data_AF-A0A0Q5RDU7-F1
#
_entry.id   AF-A0A0Q5RDU7-F1
#
_cell.length_a   1.000
_cell.length_b   1.000
_cell.length_c   1.000
_cell.angle_alpha   90.00
_cell.angle_beta   90.00
_cell.angle_gamma   90.00
#
_symmetry.space_group_name_H-M   'P 1'
#
loop_
_entity.id
_entity.type
_entity.pdbx_description
1 polymer ?
#
loop_
_entity_poly.entity_id
_entity_poly.type
_entity_poly.pdbx_seq_one_letter_code
_entity_poly.pdbx_strand_id
1 'polypeptide(L)'
;MIRRSGDWLSARVGDEIMMMSAARGNYLGVNEVGARIWELIETPSDIDTICTTLVQEFAIDLDTCRAEVTQFVSEMEKHGAIAVDPA
;
A
#
# COMPACT_ATOMS: atom_id res chain seq x y z
N MET A 1 -0.39 -11.48 -7.08
CA MET A 1 -1.01 -11.09 -5.78
C MET A 1 -0.06 -10.20 -5.01
N ILE A 2 -0.55 -9.15 -4.36
CA ILE A 2 0.24 -8.18 -3.59
C ILE A 2 0.16 -8.55 -2.11
N ARG A 3 1.31 -8.64 -1.42
CA ARG A 3 1.37 -8.90 0.03
C ARG A 3 2.43 -8.04 0.71
N ARG A 4 2.23 -7.73 1.99
CA ARG A 4 3.28 -7.13 2.83
C ARG A 4 4.51 -8.06 2.93
N SER A 5 5.69 -7.47 2.94
CA SER A 5 6.97 -8.18 3.00
C SER A 5 7.99 -7.40 3.84
N GLY A 6 9.02 -8.07 4.31
CA GLY A 6 10.08 -7.46 5.12
C GLY A 6 9.66 -7.23 6.59
N ASP A 7 10.40 -6.35 7.25
CA ASP A 7 10.32 -6.09 8.69
C ASP A 7 9.70 -4.71 9.02
N TRP A 8 8.82 -4.26 8.13
CA TRP A 8 8.21 -2.94 8.25
C TRP A 8 7.17 -2.90 9.37
N LEU A 9 7.39 -1.98 10.31
CA LEU A 9 6.44 -1.61 11.34
C LEU A 9 5.67 -0.38 10.88
N SER A 10 4.36 -0.36 11.07
CA SER A 10 3.51 0.78 10.72
C SER A 10 2.72 1.27 11.93
N ALA A 11 2.60 2.59 12.08
CA ALA A 11 1.77 3.23 13.09
C ALA A 11 0.84 4.25 12.44
N ARG A 12 -0.45 4.22 12.80
CA ARG A 12 -1.45 5.19 12.33
C ARG A 12 -1.24 6.53 13.05
N VAL A 13 -1.20 7.62 12.29
CA VAL A 13 -1.11 8.99 12.78
C VAL A 13 -2.19 9.82 12.08
N GLY A 14 -3.35 9.95 12.72
CA GLY A 14 -4.53 10.51 12.06
C GLY A 14 -5.01 9.60 10.93
N ASP A 15 -5.09 10.16 9.73
CA ASP A 15 -5.52 9.45 8.51
C ASP A 15 -4.32 8.85 7.75
N GLU A 16 -3.09 9.18 8.16
CA GLU A 16 -1.86 8.69 7.54
C GLU A 16 -1.26 7.52 8.32
N ILE A 17 -0.33 6.79 7.70
CA ILE A 17 0.53 5.83 8.41
C ILE A 17 2.00 6.22 8.28
N MET A 18 2.71 6.10 9.39
CA MET A 18 4.16 6.18 9.45
C MET A 18 4.71 4.77 9.46
N MET A 19 5.52 4.43 8.48
CA MET A 19 6.17 3.14 8.36
C MET A 19 7.66 3.25 8.68
N MET A 20 8.21 2.28 9.39
CA MET A 20 9.62 2.20 9.75
C MET A 20 10.15 0.79 9.44
N SER A 21 11.27 0.69 8.72
CA SER A 21 12.02 -0.57 8.64
C SER A 21 13.06 -0.60 9.75
N ALA A 22 12.94 -1.55 10.67
CA ALA A 22 13.86 -1.69 11.79
C ALA A 22 15.28 -2.06 11.32
N ALA A 23 15.39 -2.86 10.27
CA ALA A 23 16.66 -3.30 9.69
C ALA A 23 17.36 -2.21 8.88
N ARG A 24 16.61 -1.31 8.22
CA ARG A 24 17.18 -0.28 7.34
C ARG A 24 17.25 1.11 7.95
N GLY A 25 16.54 1.36 9.05
CA GLY A 25 16.44 2.69 9.66
C GLY A 25 15.68 3.71 8.80
N ASN A 26 14.91 3.23 7.81
CA ASN A 26 14.15 4.07 6.90
C ASN A 26 12.77 4.37 7.48
N TYR A 27 12.28 5.60 7.23
CA TYR A 27 10.94 6.03 7.56
C TYR A 27 10.20 6.44 6.28
N LEU A 28 8.97 5.98 6.13
CA LEU A 28 8.08 6.35 5.04
C LEU A 28 6.79 6.92 5.63
N GLY A 29 6.42 8.12 5.20
CA GLY A 29 5.08 8.65 5.44
C GLY A 29 4.18 8.22 4.29
N VAL A 30 3.02 7.67 4.62
CA VAL A 30 2.04 7.23 3.64
C VAL A 30 0.73 7.95 3.91
N ASN A 31 0.21 8.59 2.87
CA ASN A 31 -1.06 9.31 2.92
C ASN A 31 -2.25 8.39 3.19
N GLU A 32 -3.44 8.96 3.34
CA GLU A 32 -4.68 8.22 3.63
C GLU A 32 -4.98 7.08 2.63
N VAL A 33 -4.85 7.34 1.33
CA VAL A 33 -5.09 6.32 0.29
C VAL A 33 -4.07 5.18 0.39
N GLY A 34 -2.77 5.50 0.52
CA GLY A 34 -1.73 4.50 0.68
C GLY A 34 -1.84 3.73 2.00
N ALA A 35 -2.29 4.39 3.08
CA ALA A 35 -2.60 3.75 4.35
C ALA A 35 -3.70 2.71 4.18
N ARG A 36 -4.73 3.04 3.41
CA ARG A 36 -5.80 2.11 3.09
C ARG A 36 -5.32 0.94 2.24
N ILE A 37 -4.51 1.20 1.20
CA ILE A 37 -3.89 0.13 0.40
C ILE A 37 -3.09 -0.79 1.32
N TRP A 38 -2.26 -0.22 2.20
CA TRP A 38 -1.44 -0.97 3.15
C TRP A 38 -2.30 -1.89 4.02
N GLU A 39 -3.44 -1.42 4.53
CA GLU A 39 -4.41 -2.22 5.27
C GLU A 39 -5.02 -3.36 4.44
N LEU A 40 -5.43 -3.09 3.20
CA LEU A 40 -6.04 -4.09 2.33
C LEU A 40 -5.09 -5.25 2.01
N ILE A 41 -3.80 -4.96 1.84
CA ILE A 41 -2.77 -5.99 1.55
C ILE A 41 -2.26 -6.71 2.81
N GLU A 42 -2.83 -6.45 3.98
CA GLU A 42 -2.62 -7.30 5.17
C GLU A 42 -3.00 -8.75 4.86
N THR A 43 -4.05 -8.91 4.06
CA THR A 43 -4.37 -10.18 3.39
C THR A 43 -3.96 -10.06 1.93
N PRO A 44 -3.22 -11.02 1.35
CA PRO A 44 -2.79 -10.94 -0.04
C PRO A 44 -3.96 -10.64 -0.98
N SER A 45 -3.85 -9.57 -1.76
CA SER A 45 -4.92 -9.05 -2.62
C SER A 45 -4.38 -8.67 -4.00
N ASP A 46 -5.22 -8.71 -5.03
CA ASP A 46 -4.86 -8.21 -6.36
C ASP A 46 -5.18 -6.71 -6.53
N ILE A 47 -4.62 -6.11 -7.58
CA ILE A 47 -4.80 -4.68 -7.88
C ILE A 47 -6.28 -4.36 -8.11
N ASP A 48 -7.03 -5.23 -8.77
CA ASP A 48 -8.42 -4.96 -9.14
C ASP A 48 -9.34 -4.92 -7.90
N THR A 49 -9.10 -5.79 -6.93
CA THR A 49 -9.78 -5.82 -5.62
C THR A 49 -9.46 -4.58 -4.80
N ILE A 50 -8.19 -4.17 -4.78
CA ILE A 50 -7.76 -2.93 -4.11
C ILE A 50 -8.46 -1.74 -4.76
N CYS A 51 -8.40 -1.64 -6.09
CA CYS A 51 -9.00 -0.51 -6.82
C CYS A 51 -10.51 -0.44 -6.62
N THR A 52 -11.21 -1.57 -6.67
CA THR A 52 -12.66 -1.63 -6.45
C THR A 52 -13.04 -1.08 -5.08
N THR A 53 -12.27 -1.44 -4.04
CA THR A 53 -12.50 -0.95 -2.68
C THR A 53 -12.26 0.56 -2.58
N LEU A 54 -11.14 1.05 -3.12
CA LEU A 54 -10.78 2.47 -3.04
C LEU A 54 -11.74 3.38 -3.82
N VAL A 55 -12.20 2.95 -5.00
CA VAL A 55 -13.20 3.69 -5.79
C VAL A 55 -14.50 3.86 -4.99
N GLN A 56 -14.91 2.84 -4.23
CA GLN A 56 -16.10 2.91 -3.38
C GLN A 56 -15.92 3.80 -2.15
N GLU A 57 -14.74 3.73 -1.51
CA GLU A 57 -14.46 4.47 -0.27
C GLU A 57 -14.13 5.95 -0.51
N PHE A 58 -13.36 6.27 -1.56
CA PHE A 58 -12.86 7.61 -1.85
C PHE A 58 -13.60 8.33 -2.99
N ALA A 59 -14.57 7.67 -3.63
CA ALA A 59 -15.33 8.21 -4.75
C ALA A 59 -14.46 8.75 -5.90
N ILE A 60 -13.31 8.10 -6.15
CA ILE A 60 -12.39 8.40 -7.25
C ILE A 60 -12.71 7.56 -8.49
N ASP A 61 -12.24 7.98 -9.66
CA ASP A 61 -12.38 7.17 -10.88
C ASP A 61 -11.36 6.01 -10.91
N LEU A 62 -11.68 4.99 -11.72
CA LEU A 62 -10.88 3.76 -11.79
C LEU A 62 -9.49 3.98 -12.40
N ASP A 63 -9.35 4.91 -13.34
CA ASP A 63 -8.07 5.17 -14.01
C ASP A 63 -7.09 5.84 -13.05
N THR A 64 -7.56 6.86 -12.31
CA THR A 64 -6.81 7.50 -11.23
C THR A 64 -6.46 6.48 -10.15
N CYS A 65 -7.43 5.68 -9.71
CA CYS A 65 -7.21 4.66 -8.70
C CYS A 65 -6.11 3.66 -9.11
N ARG A 66 -6.18 3.14 -10.34
CA ARG A 66 -5.19 2.18 -10.84
C ARG A 66 -3.81 2.81 -10.96
N ALA A 67 -3.71 4.08 -11.38
CA ALA A 67 -2.44 4.79 -11.44
C ALA A 67 -1.81 4.96 -10.04
N GLU A 68 -2.59 5.42 -9.07
CA GLU A 68 -2.12 5.62 -7.69
C GLU A 68 -1.73 4.31 -7.00
N VAL A 69 -2.54 3.27 -7.14
CA VAL A 69 -2.24 1.94 -6.59
C VAL A 69 -0.97 1.38 -7.22
N THR A 70 -0.81 1.49 -8.54
CA THR A 70 0.39 1.00 -9.23
C THR A 70 1.63 1.75 -8.78
N GLN A 71 1.55 3.07 -8.65
CA GLN A 71 2.65 3.90 -8.15
C GLN A 71 3.02 3.51 -6.72
N PHE A 72 2.04 3.36 -5.83
CA PHE A 72 2.26 2.96 -4.44
C PHE A 72 2.95 1.60 -4.35
N VAL A 73 2.43 0.59 -5.07
CA VAL A 73 3.00 -0.77 -5.07
C VAL A 73 4.44 -0.75 -5.59
N SER A 74 4.72 0.00 -6.66
CA SER A 74 6.08 0.11 -7.21
C SER A 74 7.06 0.74 -6.22
N GLU A 75 6.67 1.81 -5.52
CA GLU A 75 7.53 2.43 -4.51
C GLU A 75 7.77 1.52 -3.31
N MET A 76 6.72 0.89 -2.80
CA MET A 76 6.84 -0.04 -1.66
C MET A 76 7.66 -1.28 -2.01
N GLU A 77 7.56 -1.80 -3.24
CA GLU A 77 8.38 -2.91 -3.72
C GLU A 77 9.87 -2.52 -3.78
N LYS A 78 10.21 -1.32 -4.27
CA LYS A 78 11.59 -0.80 -4.24
C LYS A 78 12.16 -0.73 -2.83
N HIS A 79 11.31 -0.37 -1.86
CA HIS A 79 11.68 -0.35 -0.45
C HIS A 79 11.68 -1.73 0.23
N GLY A 80 11.21 -2.77 -0.47
CA GLY A 80 11.09 -4.13 0.05
C GLY A 80 9.98 -4.28 1.10
N ALA A 81 9.02 -3.35 1.13
CA ALA A 81 7.87 -3.36 2.04
C ALA A 81 6.73 -4.25 1.53
N ILE A 82 6.72 -4.52 0.23
CA ILE A 82 5.71 -5.33 -0.44
C ILE A 82 6.43 -6.31 -1.38
N ALA A 83 5.81 -7.47 -1.59
CA ALA A 83 6.17 -8.39 -2.64
C ALA A 83 4.97 -8.65 -3.56
N VAL A 84 5.22 -8.68 -4.87
CA VAL A 84 4.23 -9.03 -5.89
C VAL A 84 4.52 -10.45 -6.36
N ASP A 85 3.60 -11.38 -6.08
CA ASP A 85 3.69 -12.73 -6.65
C ASP A 85 3.23 -12.71 -8.10
N PRO A 86 4.01 -13.28 -9.04
CA PRO A 86 3.52 -13.59 -10.37
C PRO A 86 2.36 -14.59 -10.23
N ALA A 87 1.27 -14.32 -10.94
CA ALA A 87 0.10 -15.19 -11.00
C ALA A 87 0.44 -16.54 -11.64
#